data_AF-A0A226DUA2-F1
#
_entry.id   AF-A0A226DUA2-F1
#
_cell.length_a   1.000
_cell.length_b   1.000
_cell.length_c   1.000
_cell.angle_alpha   90.00
_cell.angle_beta   90.00
_cell.angle_gamma   90.00
#
_symmetry.space_group_name_H-M   'P 1'
#
loop_
_entity.id
_entity.type
_entity.pdbx_description
1 polymer ?
#
loop_
_entity_poly.entity_id
_entity_poly.type
_entity_poly.pdbx_seq_one_letter_code
_entity_poly.pdbx_strand_id
1 'polypeptide(L)'
;MMSFVTLIGSNSVTSVKLEIANAILPSGTMPLSREDLVILFIALVVGSHAHFNNAWTRSWGNPGYPEYCRYAFPNCPSSAVGMEKTFVAFTIIIFILSIVSIIAGFLVKGKKFRIVDTGYHAIAGLLLIISGILMIAAANQIDSANVPDRIPELIRDSLRKEFKYSNKLAGGSMAVIDGVIYLVAAGLIFKF
;
A
#
# COMPACT_ATOMS: atom_id res chain seq x y z
N MET A 1 -20.51 14.83 -42.78
CA MET A 1 -20.69 14.55 -41.34
C MET A 1 -19.46 15.07 -40.62
N MET A 2 -19.27 16.39 -40.53
CA MET A 2 -19.78 17.32 -39.51
C MET A 2 -19.32 16.98 -38.08
N SER A 3 -18.31 17.74 -37.68
CA SER A 3 -17.66 17.89 -36.39
C SER A 3 -18.64 18.09 -35.23
N PHE A 4 -18.40 17.38 -34.13
CA PHE A 4 -18.94 17.69 -32.81
C PHE A 4 -17.78 18.14 -31.91
N VAL A 5 -17.41 19.41 -32.05
CA VAL A 5 -16.57 20.13 -31.08
C VAL A 5 -17.33 21.41 -30.76
N THR A 6 -18.10 21.44 -29.66
CA THR A 6 -18.27 22.65 -28.87
C THR A 6 -18.88 22.38 -27.48
N LEU A 7 -18.35 23.12 -26.50
CA LEU A 7 -19.03 23.61 -25.28
C LEU A 7 -19.30 22.63 -24.12
N ILE A 8 -18.28 22.43 -23.29
CA ILE A 8 -18.47 22.45 -21.83
C ILE A 8 -17.44 23.43 -21.23
N GLY A 9 -17.97 24.42 -20.52
CA GLY A 9 -17.28 25.63 -20.11
C GLY A 9 -16.18 25.43 -19.08
N SER A 10 -15.09 26.18 -19.29
CA SER A 10 -13.89 26.21 -18.46
C SER A 10 -14.07 26.88 -17.08
N ASN A 11 -15.30 27.26 -16.69
CA ASN A 11 -15.60 27.94 -15.42
C ASN A 11 -16.26 27.04 -14.36
N SER A 12 -16.59 25.79 -14.69
CA SER A 12 -17.24 24.85 -13.76
C SER A 12 -16.25 23.96 -13.01
N VAL A 13 -15.07 23.70 -13.57
CA VAL A 13 -14.09 22.80 -12.94
C VAL A 13 -13.46 23.44 -11.69
N THR A 14 -13.35 24.76 -11.64
CA THR A 14 -12.83 25.49 -10.48
C THR A 14 -13.84 25.63 -9.35
N SER A 15 -15.14 25.77 -9.64
CA SER A 15 -16.17 25.85 -8.59
C SER A 15 -16.42 24.50 -7.93
N VAL A 16 -16.44 23.40 -8.71
CA VAL A 16 -16.57 22.04 -8.17
C VAL A 16 -15.35 21.63 -7.32
N LYS A 17 -14.15 22.07 -7.72
CA LYS A 17 -12.93 21.90 -6.90
C LYS A 17 -13.00 22.64 -5.56
N LEU A 18 -13.72 23.76 -5.48
CA LEU A 18 -13.84 24.56 -4.26
C LEU A 18 -14.92 24.00 -3.31
N GLU A 19 -16.02 23.47 -3.84
CA GLU A 19 -17.11 22.91 -3.03
C GLU A 19 -16.74 21.57 -2.39
N ILE A 20 -16.00 20.70 -3.10
CA ILE A 20 -15.46 19.47 -2.52
C ILE A 20 -14.40 19.79 -1.46
N ALA A 21 -13.58 20.83 -1.67
CA ALA A 21 -12.59 21.26 -0.68
C ALA A 21 -13.23 21.85 0.60
N ASN A 22 -14.36 22.55 0.48
CA ASN A 22 -15.06 23.17 1.62
C ASN A 22 -15.97 22.19 2.38
N ALA A 23 -16.49 21.13 1.73
CA ALA A 23 -17.28 20.11 2.42
C ALA A 23 -16.42 19.18 3.31
N ILE A 24 -15.10 19.11 3.08
CA ILE A 24 -14.17 18.23 3.80
C ILE A 24 -13.47 18.95 4.98
N LEU A 25 -13.58 20.28 5.10
CA LEU A 25 -12.78 21.07 6.05
C LEU A 25 -13.56 22.11 6.88
N PRO A 26 -14.48 21.73 7.80
CA PRO A 26 -15.08 22.72 8.70
C PRO A 26 -14.20 23.08 9.93
N SER A 27 -13.10 22.35 10.19
CA SER A 27 -12.24 22.63 11.34
C SER A 27 -10.78 22.37 10.97
N GLY A 28 -9.92 23.38 11.08
CA GLY A 28 -8.52 23.44 10.60
C GLY A 28 -7.50 22.48 11.22
N THR A 29 -7.93 21.27 11.56
CA THR A 29 -7.11 20.09 11.79
C THR A 29 -7.89 18.98 11.11
N MET A 30 -7.46 18.50 9.94
CA MET A 30 -8.07 17.32 9.35
C MET A 30 -7.46 16.14 10.13
N PRO A 31 -8.15 15.55 11.12
CA PRO A 31 -7.65 14.29 11.65
C PRO A 31 -7.59 13.34 10.46
N LEU A 32 -6.51 12.56 10.39
CA LEU A 32 -6.41 11.36 9.56
C LEU A 32 -7.79 10.73 9.48
N SER A 33 -8.34 10.64 8.27
CA SER A 33 -9.74 10.29 8.12
C SER A 33 -9.91 8.88 8.69
N ARG A 34 -11.00 8.63 9.41
CA ARG A 34 -11.28 7.30 9.99
C ARG A 34 -11.15 6.21 8.91
N GLU A 35 -11.46 6.60 7.69
CA GLU A 35 -11.41 5.87 6.45
C GLU A 35 -9.99 5.40 6.09
N ASP A 36 -8.96 6.25 6.21
CA ASP A 36 -7.57 5.90 5.89
C ASP A 36 -7.03 4.84 6.87
N LEU A 37 -7.35 4.96 8.15
CA LEU A 37 -6.98 3.95 9.15
C LEU A 37 -7.62 2.59 8.83
N VAL A 38 -8.85 2.59 8.30
CA VAL A 38 -9.55 1.37 7.87
C VAL A 38 -8.85 0.77 6.65
N ILE A 39 -8.46 1.57 5.65
CA ILE A 39 -7.74 1.09 4.47
C ILE A 39 -6.39 0.49 4.88
N LEU A 40 -5.62 1.19 5.72
CA LEU A 40 -4.35 0.72 6.26
C LEU A 40 -4.52 -0.58 7.04
N PHE A 41 -5.57 -0.70 7.86
CA PHE A 41 -5.88 -1.92 8.60
C PHE A 41 -6.19 -3.09 7.67
N ILE A 42 -7.00 -2.88 6.63
CA ILE A 42 -7.29 -3.93 5.63
C ILE A 42 -6.02 -4.33 4.89
N ALA A 43 -5.20 -3.37 4.45
CA ALA A 43 -3.92 -3.64 3.80
C ALA A 43 -2.99 -4.46 4.70
N LEU A 44 -2.92 -4.11 5.99
CA LEU A 44 -2.15 -4.82 7.00
C LEU A 44 -2.66 -6.26 7.19
N VAL A 45 -3.95 -6.47 7.37
CA VAL A 45 -4.54 -7.81 7.60
C VAL A 45 -4.38 -8.68 6.35
N VAL A 46 -4.75 -8.17 5.17
CA VAL A 46 -4.67 -8.91 3.90
C VAL A 46 -3.22 -9.23 3.56
N GLY A 47 -2.32 -8.25 3.68
CA GLY A 47 -0.90 -8.43 3.37
C GLY A 47 -0.18 -9.32 4.38
N SER A 48 -0.48 -9.21 5.68
CA SER A 48 0.07 -10.11 6.70
C SER A 48 -0.43 -11.54 6.49
N HIS A 49 -1.73 -11.72 6.22
CA HIS A 49 -2.27 -13.04 5.92
C HIS A 49 -1.64 -13.62 4.63
N ALA A 50 -1.42 -12.80 3.61
CA ALA A 50 -0.72 -13.22 2.39
C ALA A 50 0.75 -13.60 2.63
N HIS A 51 1.42 -12.97 3.59
CA HIS A 51 2.80 -13.31 3.96
C HIS A 51 2.88 -14.59 4.81
N PHE A 52 2.10 -14.68 5.89
CA PHE A 52 2.19 -15.78 6.85
C PHE A 52 1.52 -17.08 6.37
N ASN A 53 0.47 -16.97 5.53
CA ASN A 53 -0.28 -18.13 5.03
C ASN A 53 0.03 -18.45 3.57
N ASN A 54 1.29 -18.29 3.18
CA ASN A 54 1.80 -18.58 1.85
C ASN A 54 2.77 -19.77 1.90
N ALA A 55 2.59 -20.72 0.99
CA ALA A 55 3.43 -21.91 0.88
C ALA A 55 4.90 -21.55 0.65
N TRP A 56 5.18 -20.50 -0.12
CA TRP A 56 6.55 -20.05 -0.39
C TRP A 56 7.27 -19.60 0.88
N THR A 57 6.64 -18.76 1.71
CA THR A 57 7.21 -18.30 2.98
C THR A 57 7.46 -19.47 3.93
N ARG A 58 6.54 -20.44 3.95
CA ARG A 58 6.67 -21.66 4.77
C ARG A 58 7.86 -22.51 4.32
N SER A 59 7.98 -22.75 3.01
CA SER A 59 9.10 -23.50 2.44
C SER A 59 10.43 -22.80 2.69
N TRP A 60 10.49 -21.48 2.57
CA TRP A 60 11.69 -20.68 2.84
C TRP A 60 12.14 -20.72 4.31
N GLY A 61 11.24 -21.02 5.23
CA GLY A 61 11.55 -21.22 6.65
C GLY A 61 12.19 -22.57 6.97
N ASN A 62 12.16 -23.53 6.05
CA ASN A 62 12.74 -24.85 6.27
C ASN A 62 14.27 -24.82 6.10
N PRO A 63 15.04 -25.48 7.00
CA PRO A 63 16.49 -25.54 6.88
C PRO A 63 16.90 -26.22 5.56
N GLY A 64 17.82 -25.60 4.81
CA GLY A 64 18.34 -26.12 3.54
C GLY A 64 17.51 -25.75 2.29
N TYR A 65 16.30 -25.18 2.45
CA TYR A 65 15.49 -24.78 1.30
C TYR A 65 16.09 -23.59 0.52
N PRO A 66 16.63 -22.54 1.15
CA PRO A 66 17.26 -21.44 0.41
C PRO A 66 18.45 -21.89 -0.46
N GLU A 67 19.27 -22.81 0.04
CA GLU A 67 20.39 -23.41 -0.68
C GLU A 67 19.88 -24.30 -1.83
N TYR A 68 18.89 -25.14 -1.56
CA TYR A 68 18.25 -25.98 -2.57
C TYR A 68 17.65 -25.14 -3.69
N CYS A 69 16.92 -24.07 -3.36
CA CYS A 69 16.28 -23.22 -4.35
C CYS A 69 17.30 -22.55 -5.28
N ARG A 70 18.41 -22.04 -4.72
CA ARG A 70 19.52 -21.46 -5.52
C ARG A 70 20.18 -22.49 -6.45
N TYR A 71 20.23 -23.75 -6.04
CA TYR A 71 20.81 -24.84 -6.84
C TYR A 71 19.83 -25.37 -7.91
N ALA A 72 18.56 -25.54 -7.55
CA ALA A 72 17.54 -26.17 -8.39
C ALA A 72 16.92 -25.20 -9.41
N PHE A 73 16.85 -23.90 -9.09
CA PHE A 73 16.21 -22.90 -9.93
C PHE A 73 17.18 -21.76 -10.27
N PRO A 74 17.50 -21.53 -11.56
CA PRO A 74 18.39 -20.45 -11.97
C PRO A 74 17.86 -19.06 -11.60
N ASN A 75 16.53 -18.92 -11.47
CA ASN A 75 15.84 -17.68 -11.09
C ASN A 75 15.17 -17.79 -9.72
N CYS A 76 15.85 -18.37 -8.72
CA CYS A 76 15.32 -18.46 -7.37
C CYS A 76 15.00 -17.06 -6.78
N PRO A 77 13.75 -16.75 -6.40
CA PRO A 77 13.34 -15.41 -5.96
C PRO A 77 13.68 -15.20 -4.47
N SER A 78 14.97 -15.31 -4.14
CA SER A 78 15.47 -15.22 -2.77
C SER A 78 15.24 -13.85 -2.11
N SER A 79 15.14 -12.79 -2.92
CA SER A 79 14.80 -11.45 -2.48
C SER A 79 13.33 -11.29 -2.08
N ALA A 80 12.42 -12.09 -2.63
CA ALA A 80 10.98 -11.90 -2.46
C ALA A 80 10.54 -12.04 -0.98
N VAL A 81 11.14 -12.97 -0.23
CA VAL A 81 10.82 -13.16 1.19
C VAL A 81 11.26 -11.96 2.04
N GLY A 82 12.41 -11.35 1.71
CA GLY A 82 12.86 -10.12 2.33
C GLY A 82 11.89 -8.97 2.07
N MET A 83 11.46 -8.82 0.80
CA MET A 83 10.52 -7.79 0.39
C MET A 83 9.16 -7.91 1.10
N GLU A 84 8.60 -9.12 1.23
CA GLU A 84 7.35 -9.33 1.97
C GLU A 84 7.49 -9.01 3.47
N LYS A 85 8.61 -9.40 4.09
CA LYS A 85 8.88 -9.08 5.50
C LYS A 85 8.99 -7.58 5.72
N THR A 86 9.68 -6.86 4.83
CA THR A 86 9.78 -5.40 4.88
C THR A 86 8.39 -4.77 4.74
N PHE A 87 7.55 -5.29 3.84
CA PHE A 87 6.18 -4.79 3.71
C PHE A 87 5.39 -4.90 5.02
N VAL A 88 5.40 -6.08 5.66
CA VAL A 88 4.66 -6.33 6.90
C VAL A 88 5.22 -5.47 8.03
N ALA A 89 6.54 -5.37 8.16
CA ALA A 89 7.18 -4.55 9.18
C ALA A 89 6.79 -3.06 9.04
N PHE A 90 6.87 -2.49 7.84
CA PHE A 90 6.54 -1.09 7.60
C PHE A 90 5.06 -0.80 7.79
N THR A 91 4.16 -1.67 7.30
CA THR A 91 2.72 -1.48 7.50
C THR A 91 2.32 -1.55 8.99
N ILE A 92 2.92 -2.45 9.78
CA ILE A 92 2.70 -2.49 11.24
C ILE A 92 3.19 -1.22 11.92
N ILE A 93 4.42 -0.77 11.62
CA ILE A 93 5.01 0.43 12.23
C ILE A 93 4.14 1.65 11.92
N ILE A 94 3.74 1.83 10.67
CA ILE A 94 2.91 2.96 10.23
C ILE A 94 1.52 2.88 10.86
N PHE A 95 0.95 1.69 10.99
CA PHE A 95 -0.34 1.51 11.67
C PHE A 95 -0.27 1.93 13.15
N ILE A 96 0.77 1.51 13.88
CA ILE A 96 0.98 1.91 15.29
C ILE A 96 1.18 3.42 15.40
N LEU A 97 2.04 4.00 14.56
CA LEU A 97 2.28 5.45 14.56
C LEU A 97 1.01 6.24 14.23
N SER A 98 0.14 5.71 13.38
CA SER A 98 -1.13 6.35 13.02
C SER A 98 -2.10 6.37 14.19
N ILE A 99 -2.17 5.27 14.96
CA ILE A 99 -2.94 5.23 16.22
C ILE A 99 -2.40 6.26 17.22
N VAL A 100 -1.08 6.31 17.39
CA VAL A 100 -0.43 7.29 18.29
C VAL A 100 -0.72 8.71 17.85
N SER A 101 -0.67 9.01 16.55
CA SER A 101 -0.98 10.33 16.00
C SER A 101 -2.43 10.73 16.29
N ILE A 102 -3.38 9.81 16.10
CA ILE A 102 -4.80 10.03 16.44
C ILE A 102 -4.97 10.37 17.93
N ILE A 103 -4.34 9.59 18.82
CA ILE A 103 -4.41 9.83 20.28
C ILE A 103 -3.77 11.18 20.65
N ALA A 104 -2.62 11.50 20.08
CA ALA A 104 -1.93 12.77 20.31
C ALA A 104 -2.78 13.96 19.85
N GLY A 105 -3.49 13.83 18.72
CA GLY A 105 -4.42 14.83 18.21
C GLY A 105 -5.58 15.12 19.17
N PHE A 106 -6.06 14.11 19.91
CA PHE A 106 -7.08 14.32 20.95
C PHE A 106 -6.53 15.00 22.21
N LEU A 107 -5.29 14.70 22.60
CA LEU A 107 -4.70 15.19 23.84
C LEU A 107 -4.10 16.60 23.72
N VAL A 108 -3.59 16.98 22.54
CA VAL A 108 -2.80 18.21 22.41
C VAL A 108 -3.42 19.19 21.42
N LYS A 109 -4.08 20.23 21.94
CA LYS A 109 -4.57 21.37 21.15
C LYS A 109 -3.46 22.42 21.01
N GLY A 110 -2.60 22.31 20.00
CA GLY A 110 -1.50 23.27 19.78
C GLY A 110 -1.05 23.43 18.33
N LYS A 111 -0.87 24.68 17.88
CA LYS A 111 -0.43 25.02 16.51
C LYS A 111 0.97 24.49 16.14
N LYS A 112 1.84 24.20 17.12
CA LYS A 112 3.20 23.68 16.87
C LYS A 112 3.22 22.22 16.38
N PHE A 113 2.12 21.47 16.52
CA PHE A 113 2.06 20.07 16.08
C PHE A 113 1.90 19.89 14.57
N ARG A 114 1.51 20.93 13.84
CA ARG A 114 1.21 20.84 12.40
C ARG A 114 2.41 20.43 11.55
N ILE A 115 3.60 20.95 11.87
CA ILE A 115 4.82 20.65 11.10
C ILE A 115 5.25 19.20 11.32
N VAL A 116 5.20 18.73 12.57
CA VAL A 116 5.53 17.35 12.93
C VAL A 116 4.55 16.39 12.28
N ASP A 117 3.26 16.73 12.31
CA ASP A 117 2.19 15.95 11.69
C ASP A 117 2.33 15.88 10.16
N THR A 118 2.66 17.00 9.51
CA THR A 118 2.95 17.05 8.06
C THR A 118 4.12 16.13 7.70
N GLY A 119 5.23 16.23 8.45
CA GLY A 119 6.42 15.43 8.22
C GLY A 119 6.13 13.94 8.41
N TYR A 120 5.36 13.59 9.45
CA TYR A 120 4.91 12.22 9.67
C TYR A 120 4.10 11.68 8.48
N HIS A 121 3.08 12.42 8.03
CA HIS A 121 2.24 11.97 6.92
C HIS A 121 3.04 11.81 5.62
N ALA A 122 3.97 12.72 5.35
CA ALA A 122 4.84 12.64 4.18
C ALA A 122 5.74 11.38 4.21
N ILE A 123 6.38 11.11 5.35
CA ILE A 123 7.26 9.94 5.51
C ILE A 123 6.44 8.65 5.49
N ALA A 124 5.31 8.60 6.19
CA ALA A 124 4.41 7.45 6.20
C ALA A 124 3.90 7.13 4.79
N GLY A 125 3.45 8.15 4.05
CA GLY A 125 3.00 7.97 2.67
C GLY A 125 4.09 7.42 1.75
N LEU A 126 5.31 7.97 1.85
CA LEU A 126 6.45 7.47 1.09
C LEU A 126 6.81 6.02 1.43
N LEU A 127 6.85 5.68 2.72
CA LEU A 127 7.15 4.32 3.17
C LEU A 127 6.06 3.32 2.75
N LEU A 128 4.79 3.71 2.79
CA LEU A 128 3.67 2.87 2.32
C LEU A 128 3.75 2.60 0.82
N ILE A 129 4.10 3.61 0.01
CA ILE A 129 4.29 3.43 -1.45
C ILE A 129 5.44 2.46 -1.71
N ILE A 130 6.60 2.66 -1.08
CA ILE A 130 7.77 1.78 -1.25
C ILE A 130 7.41 0.36 -0.81
N SER A 131 6.79 0.22 0.36
CA SER A 131 6.32 -1.05 0.91
C SER A 131 5.37 -1.77 -0.06
N GLY A 132 4.33 -1.08 -0.54
CA GLY A 132 3.35 -1.64 -1.47
C GLY A 132 3.97 -2.09 -2.79
N ILE A 133 4.90 -1.30 -3.35
CA ILE A 133 5.66 -1.69 -4.55
C ILE A 133 6.51 -2.94 -4.28
N LEU A 134 7.16 -3.04 -3.11
CA LEU A 134 7.95 -4.22 -2.74
C LEU A 134 7.09 -5.48 -2.65
N MET A 135 5.87 -5.39 -2.10
CA MET A 135 4.94 -6.53 -2.06
C MET A 135 4.48 -6.96 -3.46
N ILE A 136 4.18 -6.00 -4.35
CA ILE A 136 3.84 -6.30 -5.75
C ILE A 136 5.03 -6.93 -6.49
N ALA A 137 6.23 -6.38 -6.31
CA ALA A 137 7.46 -6.91 -6.90
C ALA A 137 7.75 -8.33 -6.40
N ALA A 138 7.57 -8.60 -5.11
CA ALA A 138 7.72 -9.93 -4.53
C ALA A 138 6.73 -10.92 -5.13
N ALA A 139 5.46 -10.52 -5.29
CA ALA A 139 4.43 -11.34 -5.93
C ALA A 139 4.83 -11.73 -7.37
N ASN A 140 5.31 -10.76 -8.15
CA ASN A 140 5.73 -10.99 -9.54
C ASN A 140 7.00 -11.84 -9.64
N GLN A 141 7.97 -11.66 -8.73
CA GLN A 141 9.16 -12.52 -8.69
C GLN A 141 8.82 -13.97 -8.34
N ILE A 142 7.88 -14.18 -7.41
CA ILE A 142 7.44 -15.54 -7.05
C ILE A 142 6.66 -16.17 -8.22
N ASP A 143 5.76 -15.42 -8.87
CA ASP A 143 5.00 -15.91 -10.02
C ASP A 143 5.93 -16.30 -11.18
N SER A 144 6.80 -15.39 -11.62
CA SER A 144 7.73 -15.64 -12.73
C SER A 144 8.72 -16.79 -12.47
N ALA A 145 9.12 -17.01 -11.23
CA ALA A 145 10.03 -18.11 -10.90
C ALA A 145 9.35 -19.49 -10.81
N ASN A 146 8.06 -19.53 -10.42
CA ASN A 146 7.36 -20.79 -10.13
C ASN A 146 6.28 -21.17 -11.16
N VAL A 147 5.90 -20.23 -12.04
CA VAL A 147 4.84 -20.41 -13.03
C VAL A 147 5.43 -20.21 -14.43
N PRO A 148 6.03 -21.24 -15.04
CA PRO A 148 6.56 -21.13 -16.40
C PRO A 148 5.45 -20.86 -17.44
N ASP A 149 5.81 -20.24 -18.57
CA ASP A 149 4.83 -19.82 -19.58
C ASP A 149 4.06 -21.00 -20.23
N ARG A 150 4.63 -22.20 -20.20
CA ARG A 150 4.15 -23.40 -20.91
C ARG A 150 3.30 -24.37 -20.08
N ILE A 151 2.96 -24.05 -18.83
CA ILE A 151 2.06 -24.91 -18.04
C ILE A 151 0.58 -24.63 -18.33
N PRO A 152 -0.30 -25.65 -18.27
CA PRO A 152 -1.74 -25.49 -18.38
C PRO A 152 -2.28 -24.44 -17.40
N GLU A 153 -3.26 -23.65 -17.84
CA GLU A 153 -3.87 -22.57 -17.06
C GLU A 153 -4.42 -23.04 -15.71
N LEU A 154 -5.00 -24.24 -15.67
CA LEU A 154 -5.52 -24.85 -14.45
C LEU A 154 -4.45 -25.10 -13.37
N ILE A 155 -3.23 -25.46 -13.78
CA ILE A 155 -2.09 -25.64 -12.86
C ILE A 155 -1.55 -24.29 -12.40
N ARG A 156 -1.46 -23.33 -13.34
CA ARG A 156 -1.06 -21.94 -13.06
C ARG A 156 -1.96 -21.29 -12.00
N ASP A 157 -3.27 -21.44 -12.12
CA ASP A 157 -4.22 -20.87 -11.16
C ASP A 157 -4.10 -21.52 -9.78
N SER A 158 -3.87 -22.84 -9.73
CA SER A 158 -3.62 -23.55 -8.49
C SER A 158 -2.37 -23.03 -7.78
N LEU A 159 -1.26 -22.87 -8.52
CA LEU A 159 0.00 -22.33 -7.98
C LEU A 159 -0.16 -20.89 -7.50
N ARG A 160 -0.80 -20.01 -8.28
CA ARG A 160 -1.06 -18.62 -7.89
C ARG A 160 -1.93 -18.52 -6.63
N LYS A 161 -2.93 -19.40 -6.51
CA LYS A 161 -3.80 -19.48 -5.32
C LYS A 161 -3.03 -19.96 -4.10
N GLU A 162 -2.12 -20.91 -4.25
CA GLU A 162 -1.26 -21.42 -3.19
C GLU A 162 -0.26 -20.36 -2.71
N PHE A 163 0.33 -19.60 -3.65
CA PHE A 163 1.24 -18.49 -3.35
C PHE A 163 0.52 -17.21 -2.92
N LYS A 164 -0.81 -17.22 -2.82
CA LYS A 164 -1.65 -16.07 -2.47
C LYS A 164 -1.37 -14.85 -3.34
N TYR A 165 -1.06 -15.04 -4.62
CA TYR A 165 -0.64 -14.00 -5.56
C TYR A 165 -1.60 -12.82 -5.58
N SER A 166 -2.91 -13.08 -5.76
CA SER A 166 -3.94 -12.04 -5.77
C SER A 166 -4.02 -11.26 -4.46
N ASN A 167 -3.82 -11.91 -3.30
CA ASN A 167 -3.85 -11.23 -2.01
C ASN A 167 -2.62 -10.33 -1.81
N LYS A 168 -1.45 -10.73 -2.33
CA LYS A 168 -0.24 -9.89 -2.30
C LYS A 168 -0.41 -8.67 -3.18
N LEU A 169 -0.95 -8.85 -4.39
CA LEU A 169 -1.28 -7.73 -5.28
C LEU A 169 -2.29 -6.78 -4.62
N ALA A 170 -3.38 -7.32 -4.06
CA ALA A 170 -4.39 -6.51 -3.39
C ALA A 170 -3.82 -5.76 -2.16
N GLY A 171 -3.06 -6.45 -1.30
CA GLY A 171 -2.40 -5.83 -0.16
C GLY A 171 -1.41 -4.74 -0.56
N GLY A 172 -0.58 -5.01 -1.56
CA GLY A 172 0.37 -4.05 -2.11
C GLY A 172 -0.31 -2.84 -2.77
N SER A 173 -1.34 -3.06 -3.58
CA SER A 173 -2.08 -1.97 -4.23
C SER A 173 -2.83 -1.10 -3.21
N MET A 174 -3.42 -1.70 -2.18
CA MET A 174 -4.06 -0.95 -1.10
C MET A 174 -3.05 -0.09 -0.34
N ALA A 175 -1.86 -0.61 -0.05
CA ALA A 175 -0.80 0.17 0.59
C ALA A 175 -0.30 1.33 -0.30
N VAL A 176 -0.22 1.14 -1.63
CA VAL A 176 0.12 2.23 -2.56
C VAL A 176 -0.95 3.32 -2.55
N ILE A 177 -2.23 2.93 -2.62
CA ILE A 177 -3.36 3.87 -2.58
C ILE A 177 -3.35 4.65 -1.27
N ASP A 178 -3.21 3.95 -0.14
CA ASP A 178 -3.11 4.57 1.18
C ASP A 178 -1.93 5.53 1.25
N GLY A 179 -0.75 5.12 0.75
CA GLY A 179 0.42 5.98 0.71
C GLY A 179 0.22 7.27 -0.10
N VAL A 180 -0.53 7.23 -1.21
CA VAL A 180 -0.91 8.43 -1.97
C VAL A 180 -1.85 9.32 -1.14
N ILE A 181 -2.81 8.74 -0.42
CA ILE A 181 -3.72 9.50 0.44
C ILE A 181 -2.94 10.21 1.56
N TYR A 182 -1.98 9.53 2.19
CA TYR A 182 -1.08 10.13 3.19
C TYR A 182 -0.28 11.33 2.63
N LEU A 183 0.23 11.22 1.40
CA LEU A 183 0.94 12.33 0.75
C LEU A 183 0.01 13.50 0.43
N VAL A 184 -1.22 13.22 -0.03
CA VAL A 184 -2.23 14.27 -0.26
C VAL A 184 -2.59 14.96 1.05
N ALA A 185 -2.81 14.20 2.13
CA ALA A 185 -3.07 14.73 3.47
C ALA A 185 -1.92 15.63 3.94
N ALA A 186 -0.66 15.20 3.79
CA ALA A 186 0.51 16.02 4.11
C ALA A 186 0.52 17.36 3.33
N GLY A 187 0.24 17.32 2.02
CA GLY A 187 0.17 18.52 1.19
C GLY A 187 -0.95 19.48 1.60
N LEU A 188 -2.11 18.95 2.01
CA LEU A 188 -3.21 19.76 2.53
C LEU A 188 -2.87 20.38 3.88
N ILE A 189 -2.28 19.62 4.81
CA ILE A 189 -1.90 20.12 6.14
C ILE A 189 -0.83 21.22 6.03
N PHE A 190 0.12 21.08 5.10
CA PHE A 190 1.16 22.07 4.86
C PHE A 190 0.62 23.39 4.30
N LYS A 191 -0.39 23.31 3.42
CA LYS A 191 -0.93 24.49 2.73
C LYS A 191 -1.79 25.37 3.64
N PHE A 192 -2.60 24.76 4.50
CA PHE A 192 -3.51 25.47 5.41
C PHE A 192 -2.86 25.75 6.75
#